data_AF-A0A5S3RQI8-F1
#
_entry.id   AF-A0A5S3RQI8-F1
#
_cell.length_a   1.000
_cell.length_b   1.000
_cell.length_c   1.000
_cell.angle_alpha   90.00
_cell.angle_beta   90.00
_cell.angle_gamma   90.00
#
_symmetry.space_group_name_H-M   'P 1'
#
loop_
_entity.id
_entity.type
_entity.pdbx_description
1 polymer ?
#
loop_
_entity_poly.entity_id
_entity_poly.type
_entity_poly.pdbx_seq_one_letter_code
_entity_poly.pdbx_strand_id
1 'polypeptide(L)'
;MKKILLATIIVTVGLTGCKTIESVQKDLGSITSGLTGEQATPEQLQLAYEKAEQAFQEALTAYNLIDSESLADFDAEKVAEAKKIWQVLDREFDELRLSPEHALDSASLFSSDTVADEVMEQSLEVINLVTAASLSKERITAVLKPVRDEFAVLTQIDAKIHFEKRYALLDEQHQELKELLIDGKEAQVEKYVPQLLEQLTALEKDAVVQFYFSEHINKIYSLANSDKVSVFPVVYGDVKSQLAEGQAYAQKNYRDYDNIKVAADLVAHQIDRINSLFSEYTELKTALGNKEIESELLKFEAELAELTEAVGLGDLRNLTFSEQLKEVKNKL
;
A
#
# COMPACT_ATOMS: atom_id res chain seq x y z
N MET A 1 -30.92 16.02 0.18
CA MET A 1 -29.86 16.14 1.21
C MET A 1 -30.15 15.19 2.36
N LYS A 2 -29.65 13.95 2.28
CA LYS A 2 -29.73 12.95 3.37
C LYS A 2 -28.31 12.76 3.89
N LYS A 3 -28.07 13.13 5.15
CA LYS A 3 -26.81 12.91 5.86
C LYS A 3 -26.69 11.42 6.15
N ILE A 4 -25.72 10.76 5.52
CA ILE A 4 -25.35 9.38 5.84
C ILE A 4 -24.36 9.48 7.00
N LEU A 5 -24.82 9.11 8.20
CA LEU A 5 -23.95 8.85 9.34
C LEU A 5 -23.23 7.52 9.05
N LEU A 6 -21.92 7.58 8.79
CA LEU A 6 -21.08 6.39 8.85
C LEU A 6 -20.94 6.00 10.33
N ALA A 7 -21.60 4.93 10.73
CA ALA A 7 -21.38 4.31 12.03
C ALA A 7 -20.06 3.52 11.95
N THR A 8 -19.00 4.08 12.53
CA THR A 8 -17.75 3.36 12.77
C THR A 8 -18.01 2.25 13.78
N ILE A 9 -18.10 1.01 13.32
CA ILE A 9 -18.12 -0.17 14.18
C ILE A 9 -16.68 -0.35 14.67
N ILE A 10 -16.37 0.18 15.85
CA ILE A 10 -15.21 -0.20 16.63
C ILE A 10 -15.51 -1.60 17.17
N VAL A 11 -15.00 -2.64 16.50
CA VAL A 11 -14.93 -3.98 17.07
C VAL A 11 -13.83 -3.92 18.13
N THR A 12 -14.22 -3.60 19.36
CA THR A 12 -13.39 -3.85 20.53
C THR A 12 -13.39 -5.35 20.75
N VAL A 13 -12.37 -6.04 20.24
CA VAL A 13 -12.05 -7.40 20.72
C VAL A 13 -11.54 -7.21 22.14
N GLY A 14 -12.46 -7.24 23.10
CA GLY A 14 -12.12 -7.23 24.51
C GLY A 14 -11.37 -8.51 24.82
N LEU A 15 -10.04 -8.45 24.88
CA LEU A 15 -9.21 -9.44 25.54
C LEU A 15 -9.57 -9.42 27.04
N THR A 16 -10.62 -10.15 27.42
CA THR A 16 -10.99 -10.36 28.83
C THR A 16 -9.97 -11.22 29.58
N GLY A 17 -8.94 -11.73 28.90
CA GLY A 17 -7.88 -12.59 29.46
C GLY A 17 -6.95 -11.94 30.48
N CYS A 18 -6.81 -10.61 30.50
CA CYS A 18 -5.94 -9.96 31.51
C CYS A 18 -6.46 -10.12 32.95
N LYS A 19 -7.76 -10.34 33.16
CA LYS A 19 -8.33 -10.49 34.52
C LYS A 19 -8.13 -11.89 35.11
N THR A 20 -8.02 -12.92 34.29
CA THR A 20 -7.76 -14.30 34.74
C THR A 20 -6.28 -14.48 35.08
N ILE A 21 -5.37 -13.86 34.33
CA ILE A 21 -3.92 -13.96 34.55
C ILE A 21 -3.48 -13.34 35.88
N GLU A 22 -4.01 -12.16 36.26
CA GLU A 22 -3.75 -11.57 37.59
C GLU A 22 -4.22 -12.48 38.74
N SER A 23 -5.33 -13.20 38.54
CA SER A 23 -5.81 -14.19 39.52
C SER A 23 -4.96 -15.46 39.54
N VAL A 24 -4.43 -15.89 38.39
CA VAL A 24 -3.55 -17.06 38.27
C VAL A 24 -2.19 -16.79 38.92
N GLN A 25 -1.54 -15.65 38.64
CA GLN A 25 -0.27 -15.24 39.28
C GLN A 25 -0.39 -15.02 40.79
N LYS A 26 -1.51 -14.44 41.26
CA LYS A 26 -1.74 -14.19 42.68
C LYS A 26 -2.03 -15.47 43.47
N ASP A 27 -2.70 -16.43 42.84
CA ASP A 27 -2.92 -17.74 43.44
C ASP A 27 -1.67 -18.64 43.41
N LEU A 28 -0.82 -18.52 42.37
CA LEU A 28 0.44 -19.27 42.21
C LEU A 28 1.34 -19.14 43.45
N GLY A 29 1.65 -17.92 43.87
CA GLY A 29 2.46 -17.65 45.06
C GLY A 29 1.88 -18.20 46.38
N SER A 30 0.58 -18.53 46.40
CA SER A 30 -0.09 -19.11 47.58
C SER A 30 -0.09 -20.64 47.61
N ILE A 31 0.11 -21.31 46.47
CA ILE A 31 0.03 -22.79 46.33
C ILE A 31 1.43 -23.41 46.25
N THR A 32 2.40 -22.73 45.65
CA THR A 32 3.75 -23.29 45.38
C THR A 32 4.83 -22.87 46.37
N SER A 33 4.51 -22.02 47.35
CA SER A 33 5.42 -21.66 48.43
C SER A 33 5.76 -22.85 49.33
N GLY A 34 6.78 -23.63 48.94
CA GLY A 34 7.45 -24.64 49.77
C GLY A 34 6.94 -26.08 49.67
N LEU A 35 6.11 -26.43 48.67
CA LEU A 35 5.60 -27.78 48.47
C LEU A 35 6.24 -28.41 47.23
N THR A 36 7.15 -29.35 47.45
CA THR A 36 7.72 -30.22 46.40
C THR A 36 7.12 -31.62 46.52
N GLY A 37 7.05 -32.37 45.42
CA GLY A 37 6.23 -33.58 45.18
C GLY A 37 6.13 -34.66 46.27
N GLU A 38 7.01 -34.72 47.27
CA GLU A 38 6.93 -35.70 48.37
C GLU A 38 5.90 -35.33 49.47
N GLN A 39 5.39 -34.09 49.50
CA GLN A 39 4.48 -33.60 50.56
C GLN A 39 3.11 -33.13 50.04
N ALA A 40 2.87 -33.20 48.73
CA ALA A 40 1.66 -32.69 48.10
C ALA A 40 0.47 -33.66 48.25
N THR A 41 -0.73 -33.15 48.52
CA THR A 41 -1.95 -33.95 48.49
C THR A 41 -2.42 -34.18 47.05
N PRO A 42 -3.20 -35.24 46.77
CA PRO A 42 -3.78 -35.47 45.44
C PRO A 42 -4.59 -34.28 44.92
N GLU A 43 -5.28 -33.56 45.81
CA GLU A 43 -6.02 -32.34 45.44
C GLU A 43 -5.10 -31.19 45.01
N GLN A 44 -3.91 -31.08 45.61
CA GLN A 44 -2.92 -30.06 45.24
C GLN A 44 -2.28 -30.34 43.88
N LEU A 45 -1.96 -31.62 43.61
CA LEU A 45 -1.47 -32.06 42.29
C LEU A 45 -2.50 -31.79 41.19
N GLN A 46 -3.76 -32.18 41.44
CA GLN A 46 -4.86 -31.95 40.49
C GLN A 46 -5.07 -30.45 40.23
N LEU A 47 -5.05 -29.62 41.28
CA LEU A 47 -5.22 -28.17 41.14
C LEU A 47 -4.06 -27.52 40.36
N ALA A 48 -2.82 -27.96 40.59
CA ALA A 48 -1.66 -27.46 39.85
C ALA A 48 -1.75 -27.81 38.37
N TYR A 49 -2.11 -29.06 38.06
CA TYR A 49 -2.36 -29.50 36.68
C TYR A 49 -3.48 -28.70 36.02
N GLU A 50 -4.64 -28.53 36.67
CA GLU A 50 -5.78 -27.79 36.12
C GLU A 50 -5.43 -26.33 35.78
N LYS A 51 -4.59 -25.69 36.60
CA LYS A 51 -4.11 -24.33 36.35
C LYS A 51 -3.13 -24.26 35.18
N ALA A 52 -2.23 -25.23 35.07
CA ALA A 52 -1.33 -25.35 33.93
C ALA A 52 -2.10 -25.61 32.63
N GLU A 53 -3.11 -26.49 32.66
CA GLU A 53 -4.01 -26.75 31.53
C GLU A 53 -4.78 -25.49 31.13
N GLN A 54 -5.34 -24.75 32.09
CA GLN A 54 -6.02 -23.49 31.80
C GLN A 54 -5.07 -22.48 31.12
N ALA A 55 -3.88 -22.28 31.68
CA ALA A 55 -2.89 -21.36 31.12
C ALA A 55 -2.47 -21.77 29.70
N PHE A 56 -2.26 -23.06 29.47
CA PHE A 56 -1.94 -23.61 28.16
C PHE A 56 -3.06 -23.36 27.14
N GLN A 57 -4.33 -23.57 27.50
CA GLN A 57 -5.45 -23.33 26.59
C GLN A 57 -5.62 -21.84 26.25
N GLU A 58 -5.37 -20.94 27.21
CA GLU A 58 -5.34 -19.50 26.97
C GLU A 58 -4.19 -19.13 26.01
N ALA A 59 -3.00 -19.71 26.21
CA ALA A 59 -1.85 -19.52 25.33
C ALA A 59 -2.07 -20.10 23.94
N LEU A 60 -2.72 -21.26 23.80
CA LEU A 60 -3.10 -21.85 22.50
C LEU A 60 -4.04 -20.91 21.74
N THR A 61 -5.03 -20.34 22.45
CA THR A 61 -5.96 -19.39 21.85
C THR A 61 -5.23 -18.15 21.34
N ALA A 62 -4.31 -17.59 22.13
CA ALA A 62 -3.46 -16.48 21.70
C ALA A 62 -2.56 -16.88 20.52
N TYR A 63 -1.86 -18.00 20.61
CA TYR A 63 -0.96 -18.51 19.58
C TYR A 63 -1.65 -18.66 18.22
N ASN A 64 -2.89 -19.14 18.19
CA ASN A 64 -3.69 -19.25 16.97
C ASN A 64 -4.02 -17.89 16.32
N LEU A 65 -3.92 -16.78 17.05
CA LEU A 65 -4.04 -15.44 16.47
C LEU A 65 -2.87 -15.11 15.55
N ILE A 66 -1.68 -15.66 15.77
CA ILE A 66 -0.48 -15.31 15.00
C ILE A 66 -0.72 -15.43 13.49
N ASP A 67 -1.18 -16.60 13.05
CA ASP A 67 -1.37 -16.86 11.62
C ASP A 67 -2.72 -16.30 11.12
N SER A 68 -3.80 -16.43 11.92
CA SER A 68 -5.13 -15.94 11.52
C SER A 68 -5.21 -14.42 11.38
N GLU A 69 -4.39 -13.68 12.13
CA GLU A 69 -4.29 -12.24 12.06
C GLU A 69 -3.05 -11.73 11.29
N SER A 70 -2.22 -12.63 10.77
CA SER A 70 -0.98 -12.32 10.06
C SER A 70 -0.06 -11.40 10.86
N LEU A 71 0.10 -11.68 12.16
CA LEU A 71 0.84 -10.81 13.09
C LEU A 71 2.32 -10.65 12.72
N ALA A 72 2.89 -11.63 12.00
CA ALA A 72 4.28 -11.57 11.53
C ALA A 72 4.56 -10.41 10.56
N ASP A 73 3.56 -9.90 9.85
CA ASP A 73 3.70 -8.75 8.94
C ASP A 73 3.89 -7.42 9.70
N PHE A 74 3.56 -7.42 11.00
CA PHE A 74 3.56 -6.25 11.87
C PHE A 74 4.68 -6.29 12.91
N ASP A 75 4.98 -7.45 13.50
CA ASP A 75 5.99 -7.60 14.54
C ASP A 75 6.65 -8.99 14.45
N ALA A 76 7.54 -9.14 13.46
CA ALA A 76 8.16 -10.43 13.14
C ALA A 76 9.03 -10.96 14.29
N GLU A 77 9.65 -10.09 15.07
CA GLU A 77 10.52 -10.46 16.19
C GLU A 77 9.72 -11.13 17.30
N LYS A 78 8.66 -10.48 17.81
CA LYS A 78 7.83 -11.05 18.88
C LYS A 78 7.10 -12.30 18.43
N VAL A 79 6.67 -12.36 17.16
CA VAL A 79 6.07 -13.58 16.61
C VAL A 79 7.08 -14.72 16.54
N ALA A 80 8.32 -14.47 16.12
CA ALA A 80 9.35 -15.49 16.08
C ALA A 80 9.70 -16.01 17.48
N GLU A 81 9.78 -15.12 18.46
CA GLU A 81 10.00 -15.47 19.86
C GLU A 81 8.85 -16.29 20.44
N ALA A 82 7.59 -15.87 20.23
CA ALA A 82 6.41 -16.61 20.66
C ALA A 82 6.36 -18.01 20.04
N LYS A 83 6.69 -18.14 18.75
CA LYS A 83 6.78 -19.45 18.07
C LYS A 83 7.85 -20.36 18.66
N LYS A 84 8.98 -19.80 19.08
CA LYS A 84 10.06 -20.57 19.70
C LYS A 84 9.66 -21.10 21.09
N ILE A 85 9.04 -20.25 21.91
CA ILE A 85 8.57 -20.66 23.25
C ILE A 85 7.44 -21.68 23.11
N TRP A 86 6.49 -21.43 22.22
CA TRP A 86 5.37 -22.35 21.96
C TRP A 86 5.82 -23.77 21.62
N GLN A 87 6.89 -23.93 20.81
CA GLN A 87 7.42 -25.26 20.46
C GLN A 87 7.90 -26.07 21.68
N VAL A 88 8.42 -25.39 22.70
CA VAL A 88 8.86 -26.03 23.95
C VAL A 88 7.66 -26.31 24.83
N LEU A 89 6.82 -25.30 25.04
CA LEU A 89 5.59 -25.36 25.84
C LEU A 89 4.64 -26.47 25.37
N ASP A 90 4.40 -26.60 24.06
CA ASP A 90 3.50 -27.61 23.48
C ASP A 90 3.95 -29.03 23.84
N ARG A 91 5.26 -29.29 23.77
CA ARG A 91 5.84 -30.57 24.15
C ARG A 91 5.79 -30.81 25.66
N GLU A 92 6.17 -29.82 26.46
CA GLU A 92 6.22 -29.94 27.92
C GLU A 92 4.81 -30.12 28.51
N PHE A 93 3.82 -29.43 27.96
CA PHE A 93 2.44 -29.62 28.36
C PHE A 93 1.90 -30.99 27.93
N ASP A 94 2.27 -31.49 26.75
CA ASP A 94 1.89 -32.85 26.33
C ASP A 94 2.46 -33.93 27.27
N GLU A 95 3.69 -33.75 27.76
CA GLU A 95 4.29 -34.63 28.77
C GLU A 95 3.54 -34.54 30.11
N LEU A 96 3.25 -33.33 30.59
CA LEU A 96 2.47 -33.11 31.81
C LEU A 96 1.04 -33.68 31.71
N ARG A 97 0.40 -33.59 30.53
CA ARG A 97 -0.93 -34.15 30.26
C ARG A 97 -0.96 -35.67 30.30
N LEU A 98 0.13 -36.34 29.91
CA LEU A 98 0.26 -37.79 29.99
C LEU A 98 0.58 -38.27 31.41
N SER A 99 1.10 -37.41 32.28
CA SER A 99 1.44 -37.76 33.66
C SER A 99 1.18 -36.58 34.63
N PRO A 100 -0.10 -36.26 34.92
CA PRO A 100 -0.48 -35.13 35.78
C PRO A 100 0.09 -35.20 37.20
N GLU A 101 0.43 -36.39 37.68
CA GLU A 101 1.07 -36.61 38.98
C GLU A 101 2.44 -35.93 39.11
N HIS A 102 3.09 -35.56 38.00
CA HIS A 102 4.36 -34.84 37.98
C HIS A 102 4.21 -33.31 38.00
N ALA A 103 2.99 -32.77 38.13
CA ALA A 103 2.73 -31.33 38.12
C ALA A 103 3.56 -30.53 39.14
N LEU A 104 3.79 -31.10 40.33
CA LEU A 104 4.55 -30.47 41.42
C LEU A 104 5.99 -31.01 41.56
N ASP A 105 6.45 -31.77 40.58
CA ASP A 105 7.85 -32.17 40.50
C ASP A 105 8.70 -30.98 40.05
N SER A 106 9.97 -30.97 40.47
CA SER A 106 10.91 -29.93 40.06
C SER A 106 11.13 -29.98 38.54
N ALA A 107 10.93 -28.85 37.86
CA ALA A 107 11.10 -28.73 36.42
C ALA A 107 12.56 -28.90 35.99
N SER A 108 13.52 -28.56 36.87
CA SER A 108 14.94 -28.67 36.59
C SER A 108 15.75 -28.77 37.88
N LEU A 109 16.87 -29.51 37.83
CA LEU A 109 17.83 -29.66 38.94
C LEU A 109 18.39 -28.33 39.47
N PHE A 110 18.22 -27.24 38.72
CA PHE A 110 18.71 -25.90 39.05
C PHE A 110 17.60 -24.86 39.25
N SER A 111 16.33 -25.21 39.03
CA SER A 111 15.20 -24.31 39.23
C SER A 111 14.43 -24.66 40.51
N SER A 112 13.88 -23.63 41.16
CA SER A 112 12.90 -23.79 42.24
C SER A 112 11.49 -24.10 41.74
N ASP A 113 11.27 -24.03 40.42
CA ASP A 113 9.95 -24.06 39.82
C ASP A 113 9.50 -25.50 39.58
N THR A 114 8.20 -25.72 39.70
CA THR A 114 7.58 -27.00 39.37
C THR A 114 7.29 -27.11 37.87
N VAL A 115 7.04 -28.33 37.37
CA VAL A 115 6.64 -28.53 35.97
C VAL A 115 5.40 -27.69 35.62
N ALA A 116 4.42 -27.62 36.52
CA ALA A 116 3.24 -26.78 36.34
C ALA A 116 3.59 -25.29 36.29
N ASP A 117 4.50 -24.81 37.13
CA ASP A 117 4.94 -23.40 37.14
C ASP A 117 5.60 -23.02 35.81
N GLU A 118 6.48 -23.87 35.29
CA GLU A 118 7.19 -23.65 34.01
C GLU A 118 6.21 -23.56 32.83
N VAL A 119 5.25 -24.50 32.75
CA VAL A 119 4.19 -24.49 31.73
C VAL A 119 3.37 -23.19 31.82
N MET A 120 3.04 -22.74 33.03
CA MET A 120 2.27 -21.52 33.24
C MET A 120 3.06 -20.26 32.89
N GLU A 121 4.35 -20.21 33.23
CA GLU A 121 5.24 -19.09 32.89
C GLU A 121 5.42 -18.96 31.38
N GLN A 122 5.78 -20.05 30.69
CA GLN A 122 5.91 -20.06 29.24
C GLN A 122 4.58 -19.73 28.54
N SER A 123 3.44 -20.21 29.08
CA SER A 123 2.10 -19.86 28.57
C SER A 123 1.85 -18.36 28.65
N LEU A 124 2.18 -17.73 29.78
CA LEU A 124 2.06 -16.30 29.97
C LEU A 124 2.98 -15.52 29.04
N GLU A 125 4.21 -15.99 28.83
CA GLU A 125 5.17 -15.36 27.92
C GLU A 125 4.65 -15.36 26.47
N VAL A 126 4.12 -16.49 25.99
CA VAL A 126 3.48 -16.58 24.66
C VAL A 126 2.31 -15.60 24.56
N ILE A 127 1.42 -15.57 25.57
CA ILE A 127 0.27 -14.65 25.58
C ILE A 127 0.74 -13.19 25.49
N ASN A 128 1.75 -12.81 26.27
CA ASN A 128 2.28 -11.45 26.30
C ASN A 128 2.90 -11.06 24.95
N LEU A 129 3.71 -11.92 24.34
CA LEU A 129 4.33 -11.67 23.05
C LEU A 129 3.30 -11.52 21.93
N VAL A 130 2.30 -12.42 21.89
CA VAL A 130 1.20 -12.32 20.92
C VAL A 130 0.38 -11.05 21.14
N THR A 131 0.03 -10.74 22.39
CA THR A 131 -0.75 -9.54 22.71
C THR A 131 0.00 -8.27 22.31
N ALA A 132 1.31 -8.23 22.54
CA ALA A 132 2.17 -7.13 22.11
C ALA A 132 2.22 -7.02 20.57
N ALA A 133 2.34 -8.13 19.84
CA ALA A 133 2.30 -8.13 18.38
C ALA A 133 0.93 -7.66 17.83
N SER A 134 -0.17 -8.07 18.45
CA SER A 134 -1.51 -7.59 18.11
C SER A 134 -1.66 -6.08 18.36
N LEU A 135 -1.09 -5.57 19.44
CA LEU A 135 -1.06 -4.13 19.71
C LEU A 135 -0.18 -3.38 18.69
N SER A 136 0.97 -3.91 18.30
CA SER A 136 1.78 -3.38 17.20
C SER A 136 0.96 -3.27 15.91
N LYS A 137 0.20 -4.32 15.57
CA LYS A 137 -0.70 -4.31 14.40
C LYS A 137 -1.77 -3.23 14.48
N GLU A 138 -2.45 -3.08 15.62
CA GLU A 138 -3.47 -2.05 15.82
C GLU A 138 -2.87 -0.65 15.63
N ARG A 139 -1.74 -0.38 16.28
CA ARG A 139 -1.00 0.89 16.20
C ARG A 139 -0.56 1.21 14.79
N ILE A 140 0.14 0.27 14.13
CA ILE A 140 0.61 0.43 12.74
C ILE A 140 -0.56 0.67 11.80
N THR A 141 -1.65 -0.09 11.95
CA THR A 141 -2.81 0.05 11.07
C THR A 141 -3.56 1.36 11.29
N ALA A 142 -3.69 1.82 12.54
CA ALA A 142 -4.38 3.06 12.86
C ALA A 142 -3.56 4.30 12.51
N VAL A 143 -2.32 4.38 13.00
CA VAL A 143 -1.47 5.58 12.90
C VAL A 143 -0.90 5.76 11.49
N LEU A 144 -0.45 4.67 10.86
CA LEU A 144 0.15 4.72 9.51
C LEU A 144 -0.86 4.48 8.38
N LYS A 145 -2.16 4.42 8.69
CA LYS A 145 -3.20 4.29 7.66
C LYS A 145 -3.01 5.24 6.47
N PRO A 146 -2.87 6.58 6.64
CA PRO A 146 -2.78 7.49 5.50
C PRO A 146 -1.51 7.23 4.68
N VAL A 147 -0.40 6.87 5.32
CA VAL A 147 0.87 6.55 4.63
C VAL A 147 0.71 5.28 3.81
N ARG A 148 0.10 4.23 4.38
CA ARG A 148 -0.16 2.97 3.69
C ARG A 148 -1.11 3.12 2.52
N ASP A 149 -2.18 3.90 2.68
CA ASP A 149 -3.11 4.23 1.60
C ASP A 149 -2.37 4.92 0.44
N GLU A 150 -1.45 5.84 0.75
CA GLU A 150 -0.64 6.55 -0.24
C GLU A 150 0.33 5.61 -1.00
N PHE A 151 1.01 4.70 -0.30
CA PHE A 151 1.83 3.66 -0.96
C PHE A 151 1.01 2.78 -1.89
N ALA A 152 -0.25 2.48 -1.55
CA ALA A 152 -1.14 1.71 -2.42
C ALA A 152 -1.45 2.49 -3.70
N VAL A 153 -1.69 3.80 -3.61
CA VAL A 153 -1.87 4.67 -4.78
C VAL A 153 -0.61 4.70 -5.64
N LEU A 154 0.55 4.95 -5.04
CA LEU A 154 1.84 4.97 -5.74
C LEU A 154 2.14 3.64 -6.47
N THR A 155 1.68 2.53 -5.93
CA THR A 155 1.82 1.21 -6.55
C THR A 155 0.95 1.09 -7.81
N GLN A 156 -0.25 1.67 -7.82
CA GLN A 156 -1.16 1.62 -8.98
C GLN A 156 -0.64 2.42 -10.19
N ILE A 157 0.19 3.43 -9.95
CA ILE A 157 0.77 4.29 -10.99
C ILE A 157 2.25 3.95 -11.25
N ASP A 158 2.67 2.74 -10.92
CA ASP A 158 4.02 2.21 -11.17
C ASP A 158 5.16 3.11 -10.65
N ALA A 159 4.93 3.85 -9.56
CA ALA A 159 5.91 4.79 -9.03
C ALA A 159 7.22 4.08 -8.63
N LYS A 160 7.14 2.83 -8.15
CA LYS A 160 8.31 2.02 -7.80
C LYS A 160 9.20 1.72 -9.02
N ILE A 161 8.61 1.56 -10.20
CA ILE A 161 9.36 1.25 -11.44
C ILE A 161 10.09 2.50 -11.92
N HIS A 162 9.41 3.64 -11.96
CA HIS A 162 9.97 4.86 -12.54
C HIS A 162 10.77 5.72 -11.57
N PHE A 163 10.54 5.57 -10.26
CA PHE A 163 11.16 6.36 -9.19
C PHE A 163 11.74 5.47 -8.09
N GLU A 164 12.34 4.34 -8.46
CA GLU A 164 12.86 3.30 -7.56
C GLU A 164 13.59 3.85 -6.33
N LYS A 165 14.59 4.71 -6.54
CA LYS A 165 15.41 5.27 -5.44
C LYS A 165 14.59 6.10 -4.46
N ARG A 166 13.68 6.94 -4.96
CA ARG A 166 12.85 7.81 -4.13
C ARG A 166 11.78 6.99 -3.40
N TYR A 167 11.17 6.03 -4.09
CA TYR A 167 10.22 5.11 -3.49
C TYR A 167 10.87 4.31 -2.35
N ALA A 168 12.05 3.74 -2.59
CA ALA A 168 12.79 2.95 -1.60
C ALA A 168 13.14 3.75 -0.34
N LEU A 169 13.57 5.01 -0.49
CA LEU A 169 13.85 5.89 0.64
C LEU A 169 12.58 6.16 1.49
N LEU A 170 11.43 6.38 0.84
CA LEU A 170 10.19 6.61 1.55
C LEU A 170 9.68 5.34 2.23
N ASP A 171 9.88 4.17 1.61
CA ASP A 171 9.55 2.88 2.23
C ASP A 171 10.44 2.59 3.44
N GLU A 172 11.73 2.91 3.37
CA GLU A 172 12.65 2.84 4.52
C GLU A 172 12.14 3.70 5.69
N GLN A 173 11.79 4.97 5.43
CA GLN A 173 11.18 5.84 6.45
C GLN A 173 9.87 5.25 7.01
N HIS A 174 9.04 4.65 6.16
CA HIS A 174 7.83 3.98 6.60
C HIS A 174 8.13 2.78 7.52
N GLN A 175 9.15 1.97 7.22
CA GLN A 175 9.58 0.89 8.11
C GLN A 175 10.13 1.45 9.43
N GLU A 176 10.92 2.52 9.42
CA GLU A 176 11.40 3.17 10.66
C GLU A 176 10.24 3.62 11.55
N LEU A 177 9.17 4.18 10.95
CA LEU A 177 7.97 4.55 11.71
C LEU A 177 7.23 3.32 12.26
N LYS A 178 7.22 2.19 11.55
CA LYS A 178 6.66 0.94 12.08
C LYS A 178 7.43 0.47 13.32
N GLU A 179 8.77 0.49 13.26
CA GLU A 179 9.61 0.11 14.40
C GLU A 179 9.36 1.01 15.63
N LEU A 180 9.21 2.32 15.43
CA LEU A 180 8.83 3.23 16.52
C LEU A 180 7.45 2.90 17.13
N LEU A 181 6.50 2.41 16.34
CA LEU A 181 5.17 2.01 16.85
C LEU A 181 5.23 0.68 17.62
N ILE A 182 6.08 -0.25 17.18
CA ILE A 182 6.40 -1.48 17.91
C ILE A 182 7.00 -1.13 19.28
N ASP A 183 7.89 -0.13 19.33
CA ASP A 183 8.48 0.43 20.56
C ASP A 183 7.48 1.26 21.41
N GLY A 184 6.23 1.43 20.96
CA GLY A 184 5.22 2.22 21.66
C GLY A 184 5.42 3.74 21.62
N LYS A 185 6.24 4.25 20.69
CA LYS A 185 6.53 5.69 20.51
C LYS A 185 5.53 6.40 19.59
N GLU A 186 4.23 6.16 19.81
CA GLU A 186 3.13 6.68 18.97
C GLU A 186 3.18 8.21 18.81
N ALA A 187 3.33 8.96 19.91
CA ALA A 187 3.36 10.42 19.89
C ALA A 187 4.55 11.00 19.11
N GLN A 188 5.62 10.22 18.92
CA GLN A 188 6.73 10.59 18.05
C GLN A 188 6.37 10.34 16.59
N VAL A 189 5.79 9.18 16.28
CA VAL A 189 5.37 8.81 14.92
C VAL A 189 4.35 9.80 14.37
N GLU A 190 3.35 10.20 15.17
CA GLU A 190 2.34 11.18 14.76
C GLU A 190 2.92 12.52 14.29
N LYS A 191 4.12 12.89 14.76
CA LYS A 191 4.81 14.12 14.33
C LYS A 191 5.50 13.96 12.98
N TYR A 192 5.93 12.75 12.64
CA TYR A 192 6.64 12.45 11.38
C TYR A 192 5.69 12.08 10.24
N VAL A 193 4.49 11.55 10.54
CA VAL A 193 3.50 11.17 9.53
C VAL A 193 3.20 12.30 8.53
N PRO A 194 2.94 13.56 8.94
CA PRO A 194 2.68 14.64 7.97
C PRO A 194 3.84 14.89 7.01
N GLN A 195 5.08 14.78 7.49
CA GLN A 195 6.28 15.00 6.67
C GLN A 195 6.45 13.89 5.64
N LEU A 196 6.25 12.63 6.04
CA LEU A 196 6.30 11.49 5.14
C LEU A 196 5.18 11.58 4.08
N LEU A 197 3.97 11.95 4.49
CA LEU A 197 2.85 12.15 3.58
C LEU A 197 3.12 13.24 2.54
N GLU A 198 3.71 14.37 2.95
CA GLU A 198 4.09 15.41 2.00
C GLU A 198 5.06 14.90 0.93
N GLN A 199 6.05 14.10 1.34
CA GLN A 199 7.03 13.52 0.42
C GLN A 199 6.41 12.47 -0.52
N LEU A 200 5.50 11.64 0.00
CA LEU A 200 4.73 10.66 -0.78
C LEU A 200 3.80 11.34 -1.79
N THR A 201 3.03 12.35 -1.38
CA THR A 201 2.18 13.13 -2.30
C THR A 201 3.01 13.85 -3.36
N ALA A 202 4.19 14.36 -2.99
CA ALA A 202 5.08 14.94 -3.99
C ALA A 202 5.59 13.89 -4.98
N LEU A 203 5.82 12.64 -4.55
CA LEU A 203 6.16 11.53 -5.45
C LEU A 203 4.97 11.14 -6.32
N GLU A 204 3.75 11.12 -5.78
CA GLU A 204 2.52 10.82 -6.50
C GLU A 204 2.32 11.79 -7.68
N LYS A 205 2.48 13.08 -7.44
CA LYS A 205 2.38 14.11 -8.50
C LYS A 205 3.34 13.87 -9.66
N ASP A 206 4.59 13.52 -9.36
CA ASP A 206 5.60 13.22 -10.38
C ASP A 206 5.30 11.90 -11.09
N ALA A 207 4.87 10.88 -10.32
CA ALA A 207 4.55 9.56 -10.84
C ALA A 207 3.33 9.57 -11.76
N VAL A 208 2.30 10.36 -11.45
CA VAL A 208 1.12 10.53 -12.31
C VAL A 208 1.51 11.13 -13.66
N VAL A 209 2.37 12.16 -13.67
CA VAL A 209 2.86 12.73 -14.93
C VAL A 209 3.64 11.68 -15.72
N GLN A 210 4.53 10.95 -15.06
CA GLN A 210 5.32 9.92 -15.70
C GLN A 210 4.44 8.81 -16.29
N PHE A 211 3.43 8.36 -15.55
CA PHE A 211 2.54 7.28 -15.95
C PHE A 211 1.74 7.64 -17.20
N TYR A 212 1.13 8.83 -17.25
CA TYR A 212 0.27 9.22 -18.36
C TYR A 212 1.00 9.86 -19.55
N PHE A 213 2.14 10.52 -19.34
CA PHE A 213 2.76 11.35 -20.38
C PHE A 213 4.11 10.83 -20.89
N SER A 214 4.75 9.83 -20.26
CA SER A 214 6.08 9.38 -20.67
C SER A 214 6.15 8.89 -22.13
N GLU A 215 5.15 8.15 -22.59
CA GLU A 215 5.09 7.71 -24.00
C GLU A 215 4.97 8.90 -24.95
N HIS A 216 4.12 9.89 -24.64
CA HIS A 216 3.94 11.09 -25.44
C HIS A 216 5.20 11.94 -25.48
N ILE A 217 5.91 12.08 -24.35
CA ILE A 217 7.21 12.76 -24.27
C ILE A 217 8.21 12.10 -25.23
N ASN A 218 8.29 10.77 -25.25
CA ASN A 218 9.18 10.04 -26.17
C ASN A 218 8.82 10.26 -27.64
N LYS A 219 7.51 10.29 -27.97
CA LYS A 219 7.03 10.63 -29.32
C LYS A 219 7.40 12.06 -29.71
N ILE A 220 7.27 13.01 -28.77
CA ILE A 220 7.64 14.42 -29.00
C ILE A 220 9.15 14.58 -29.22
N TYR A 221 9.99 13.86 -28.47
CA TYR A 221 11.42 13.79 -28.75
C TYR A 221 11.73 13.22 -30.15
N SER A 222 10.95 12.24 -30.60
CA SER A 222 11.08 11.70 -31.96
C SER A 222 10.68 12.72 -33.02
N LEU A 223 9.61 13.49 -32.79
CA LEU A 223 9.22 14.60 -33.66
C LEU A 223 10.31 15.65 -33.76
N ALA A 224 10.90 16.06 -32.62
CA ALA A 224 11.99 17.04 -32.55
C ALA A 224 13.19 16.70 -33.43
N ASN A 225 13.44 15.41 -33.66
CA ASN A 225 14.54 14.88 -34.47
C ASN A 225 14.13 14.54 -35.91
N SER A 226 12.98 15.02 -36.37
CA SER A 226 12.45 14.76 -37.72
C SER A 226 12.27 16.04 -38.54
N ASP A 227 12.20 15.89 -39.87
CA ASP A 227 11.94 17.01 -40.79
C ASP A 227 10.60 17.72 -40.51
N LYS A 228 9.66 17.04 -39.84
CA LYS A 228 8.33 17.55 -39.50
C LYS A 228 8.37 18.89 -38.79
N VAL A 229 9.32 19.08 -37.87
CA VAL A 229 9.43 20.31 -37.08
C VAL A 229 9.95 21.48 -37.91
N SER A 230 10.75 21.21 -38.94
CA SER A 230 11.20 22.25 -39.87
C SER A 230 10.11 22.70 -40.83
N VAL A 231 9.19 21.79 -41.18
CA VAL A 231 8.06 22.06 -42.07
C VAL A 231 6.87 22.64 -41.31
N PHE A 232 6.62 22.18 -40.08
CA PHE A 232 5.48 22.56 -39.24
C PHE A 232 5.89 23.09 -37.85
N PRO A 233 6.66 24.19 -37.78
CA PRO A 233 7.10 24.75 -36.50
C PRO A 233 5.96 25.28 -35.63
N VAL A 234 4.86 25.79 -36.19
CA VAL A 234 3.71 26.29 -35.43
C VAL A 234 2.97 25.11 -34.81
N VAL A 235 2.65 24.08 -35.59
CA VAL A 235 1.95 22.88 -35.08
C VAL A 235 2.78 22.16 -34.02
N TYR A 236 4.10 22.09 -34.20
CA TYR A 236 4.99 21.56 -33.17
C TYR A 236 4.99 22.42 -31.89
N GLY A 237 4.81 23.73 -32.02
CA GLY A 237 4.55 24.64 -30.90
C GLY A 237 3.32 24.24 -30.11
N ASP A 238 2.20 23.97 -30.81
CA ASP A 238 0.94 23.52 -30.20
C ASP A 238 1.11 22.20 -29.44
N VAL A 239 1.80 21.22 -30.03
CA VAL A 239 2.10 19.92 -29.39
C VAL A 239 2.81 20.13 -28.04
N LYS A 240 3.82 21.01 -28.00
CA LYS A 240 4.55 21.32 -26.76
C LYS A 240 3.68 22.06 -25.74
N SER A 241 2.84 23.00 -26.19
CA SER A 241 1.92 23.71 -25.29
C SER A 241 0.93 22.74 -24.66
N GLN A 242 0.33 21.87 -25.48
CA GLN A 242 -0.63 20.86 -25.02
C GLN A 242 0.00 19.89 -24.02
N LEU A 243 1.25 19.45 -24.25
CA LEU A 243 1.98 18.65 -23.27
C LEU A 243 2.18 19.40 -21.96
N ALA A 244 2.67 20.64 -22.00
CA ALA A 244 2.93 21.44 -20.81
C ALA A 244 1.65 21.69 -19.99
N GLU A 245 0.53 21.98 -20.66
CA GLU A 245 -0.79 22.14 -20.06
C GLU A 245 -1.28 20.83 -19.42
N GLY A 246 -1.15 19.70 -20.13
CA GLY A 246 -1.52 18.39 -19.62
C GLY A 246 -0.71 17.97 -18.39
N GLN A 247 0.61 18.18 -18.41
CA GLN A 247 1.48 17.91 -17.26
C GLN A 247 1.13 18.80 -16.06
N ALA A 248 0.94 20.10 -16.28
CA ALA A 248 0.55 21.03 -15.21
C ALA A 248 -0.83 20.69 -14.62
N TYR A 249 -1.79 20.30 -15.47
CA TYR A 249 -3.09 19.81 -15.04
C TYR A 249 -2.95 18.57 -14.17
N ALA A 250 -2.16 17.58 -14.59
CA ALA A 250 -1.94 16.35 -13.86
C ALA A 250 -1.26 16.58 -12.50
N GLN A 251 -0.24 17.44 -12.42
CA GLN A 251 0.40 17.76 -11.14
C GLN A 251 -0.54 18.47 -10.16
N LYS A 252 -1.42 19.33 -10.68
CA LYS A 252 -2.39 20.08 -9.86
C LYS A 252 -3.55 19.20 -9.42
N ASN A 253 -4.00 18.29 -10.28
CA ASN A 253 -5.18 17.44 -10.10
C ASN A 253 -4.79 15.96 -10.10
N TYR A 254 -3.73 15.59 -9.39
CA TYR A 254 -3.05 14.29 -9.46
C TYR A 254 -3.91 13.06 -9.15
N ARG A 255 -5.14 13.23 -8.65
CA ARG A 255 -6.13 12.15 -8.43
C ARG A 255 -7.35 12.21 -9.35
N ASP A 256 -7.36 13.14 -10.30
CA ASP A 256 -8.41 13.25 -11.31
C ASP A 256 -8.04 12.43 -12.56
N TYR A 257 -7.94 11.10 -12.37
CA TYR A 257 -7.37 10.18 -13.36
C TYR A 257 -8.12 10.22 -14.70
N ASP A 258 -9.44 10.37 -14.67
CA ASP A 258 -10.26 10.44 -15.88
C ASP A 258 -9.92 11.68 -16.70
N ASN A 259 -9.85 12.86 -16.08
CA ASN A 259 -9.52 14.08 -16.80
C ASN A 259 -8.03 14.17 -17.15
N ILE A 260 -7.13 13.55 -16.37
CA ILE A 260 -5.72 13.41 -16.75
C ILE A 260 -5.58 12.57 -18.01
N LYS A 261 -6.32 11.47 -18.11
CA LYS A 261 -6.35 10.64 -19.32
C LYS A 261 -6.86 11.45 -20.52
N VAL A 262 -7.94 12.21 -20.35
CA VAL A 262 -8.42 13.12 -21.41
C VAL A 262 -7.33 14.12 -21.82
N ALA A 263 -6.60 14.70 -20.87
CA ALA A 263 -5.49 15.60 -21.17
C ALA A 263 -4.34 14.90 -21.93
N ALA A 264 -4.03 13.65 -21.59
CA ALA A 264 -3.04 12.85 -22.32
C ALA A 264 -3.52 12.51 -23.75
N ASP A 265 -4.81 12.15 -23.91
CA ASP A 265 -5.43 11.88 -25.21
C ASP A 265 -5.40 13.14 -26.11
N LEU A 266 -5.55 14.34 -25.55
CA LEU A 266 -5.37 15.59 -26.29
C LEU A 266 -3.92 15.80 -26.78
N VAL A 267 -2.92 15.41 -26.00
CA VAL A 267 -1.51 15.42 -26.44
C VAL A 267 -1.31 14.43 -27.58
N ALA A 268 -1.86 13.21 -27.45
CA ALA A 268 -1.83 12.20 -28.51
C ALA A 268 -2.46 12.73 -29.80
N HIS A 269 -3.63 13.36 -29.70
CA HIS A 269 -4.32 13.98 -30.84
C HIS A 269 -3.45 15.03 -31.55
N GLN A 270 -2.75 15.90 -30.82
CA GLN A 270 -1.85 16.89 -31.45
C GLN A 270 -0.62 16.24 -32.10
N ILE A 271 -0.09 15.16 -31.53
CA ILE A 271 0.99 14.36 -32.15
C ILE A 271 0.50 13.74 -33.47
N ASP A 272 -0.72 13.22 -33.49
CA ASP A 272 -1.30 12.62 -34.70
C ASP A 272 -1.60 13.68 -35.76
N ARG A 273 -2.07 14.86 -35.36
CA ARG A 273 -2.28 16.01 -36.24
C ARG A 273 -1.02 16.41 -37.02
N ILE A 274 0.12 16.59 -36.35
CA ILE A 274 1.37 16.93 -37.06
C ILE A 274 1.82 15.80 -38.00
N ASN A 275 1.54 14.53 -37.65
CA ASN A 275 1.83 13.40 -38.53
C ASN A 275 0.94 13.41 -39.79
N SER A 276 -0.36 13.67 -39.60
CA SER A 276 -1.34 13.81 -40.68
C SER A 276 -0.95 14.93 -41.64
N LEU A 277 -0.71 16.14 -41.13
CA LEU A 277 -0.29 17.29 -41.94
C LEU A 277 1.02 17.04 -42.69
N PHE A 278 1.95 16.30 -42.09
CA PHE A 278 3.17 15.92 -42.79
C PHE A 278 2.92 14.90 -43.91
N SER A 279 1.96 14.00 -43.75
CA SER A 279 1.51 13.12 -44.85
C SER A 279 0.98 13.94 -46.02
N GLU A 280 0.07 14.88 -45.75
CA GLU A 280 -0.49 15.80 -46.76
C GLU A 280 0.61 16.61 -47.45
N TYR A 281 1.57 17.14 -46.69
CA TYR A 281 2.74 17.80 -47.26
C TYR A 281 3.52 16.89 -48.21
N THR A 282 3.79 15.64 -47.82
CA THR A 282 4.58 14.74 -48.67
C THR A 282 3.91 14.41 -50.00
N GLU A 283 2.57 14.43 -50.04
CA GLU A 283 1.77 14.27 -51.26
C GLU A 283 1.76 15.53 -52.13
N LEU A 284 1.77 16.72 -51.49
CA LEU A 284 1.63 18.01 -52.17
C LEU A 284 2.96 18.74 -52.45
N LYS A 285 4.08 18.26 -51.92
CA LYS A 285 5.40 18.93 -52.01
C LYS A 285 5.90 19.21 -53.43
N THR A 286 5.36 18.54 -54.45
CA THR A 286 5.70 18.81 -55.85
C THR A 286 4.91 19.98 -56.45
N ALA A 287 3.80 20.37 -55.81
CA ALA A 287 2.90 21.43 -56.27
C ALA A 287 3.07 22.75 -55.50
N LEU A 288 3.62 22.72 -54.29
CA LEU A 288 3.70 23.88 -53.39
C LEU A 288 5.15 24.25 -53.01
N GLY A 289 5.41 25.56 -52.89
CA GLY A 289 6.70 26.09 -52.47
C GLY A 289 6.90 26.01 -50.96
N ASN A 290 8.08 25.56 -50.52
CA ASN A 290 8.40 25.28 -49.10
C ASN A 290 8.18 26.43 -48.09
N LYS A 291 8.06 27.70 -48.51
CA LYS A 291 8.04 28.84 -47.57
C LYS A 291 6.66 29.19 -47.01
N GLU A 292 5.57 28.76 -47.64
CA GLU A 292 4.20 29.09 -47.22
C GLU A 292 3.35 27.86 -46.90
N ILE A 293 3.95 26.67 -47.03
CA ILE A 293 3.25 25.38 -46.98
C ILE A 293 2.50 25.14 -45.66
N GLU A 294 3.09 25.47 -44.50
CA GLU A 294 2.40 25.31 -43.23
C GLU A 294 1.17 26.23 -43.16
N SER A 295 1.29 27.48 -43.56
CA SER A 295 0.16 28.42 -43.52
C SER A 295 -0.96 28.00 -44.47
N GLU A 296 -0.64 27.47 -45.65
CA GLU A 296 -1.64 26.99 -46.61
C GLU A 296 -2.36 25.73 -46.11
N LEU A 297 -1.61 24.74 -45.61
CA LEU A 297 -2.19 23.52 -45.07
C LEU A 297 -3.05 23.80 -43.84
N LEU A 298 -2.63 24.72 -42.97
CA LEU A 298 -3.41 25.11 -41.79
C LEU A 298 -4.72 25.84 -42.14
N LYS A 299 -4.76 26.59 -43.24
CA LYS A 299 -6.03 27.19 -43.71
C LYS A 299 -7.01 26.11 -44.15
N PHE A 300 -6.54 25.14 -44.93
CA PHE A 300 -7.38 24.05 -45.40
C PHE A 300 -7.85 23.15 -44.24
N GLU A 301 -6.95 22.84 -43.30
CA GLU A 301 -7.29 22.13 -42.07
C GLU A 301 -8.38 22.87 -41.27
N ALA A 302 -8.29 24.20 -41.15
CA ALA A 302 -9.29 24.99 -40.45
C ALA A 302 -10.67 24.92 -41.13
N GLU A 303 -10.72 25.02 -42.46
CA GLU A 303 -11.97 24.87 -43.23
C GLU A 303 -12.58 23.47 -43.05
N LEU A 304 -11.76 22.42 -43.03
CA LEU A 304 -12.23 21.06 -42.75
C LEU A 304 -12.75 20.90 -41.31
N ALA A 305 -12.05 21.45 -40.33
CA ALA A 305 -12.46 21.40 -38.93
C ALA A 305 -13.81 22.12 -38.70
N GLU A 306 -14.05 23.23 -39.39
CA GLU A 306 -15.36 23.90 -39.36
C GLU A 306 -16.47 22.99 -39.94
N LEU A 307 -16.18 22.25 -41.00
CA LEU A 307 -17.13 21.29 -41.59
C LEU A 307 -17.42 20.12 -40.63
N THR A 308 -16.39 19.51 -40.03
CA THR A 308 -16.57 18.38 -39.11
C THR A 308 -17.35 18.79 -37.87
N GLU A 309 -17.11 20.00 -37.35
CA GLU A 309 -17.89 20.56 -36.23
C GLU A 309 -19.34 20.82 -36.64
N ALA A 310 -19.57 21.42 -37.82
CA ALA A 310 -20.91 21.72 -38.31
C ALA A 310 -21.81 20.48 -38.49
N VAL A 311 -21.21 19.31 -38.77
CA VAL A 311 -21.94 18.03 -38.86
C VAL A 311 -21.92 17.21 -37.56
N GLY A 312 -21.37 17.77 -36.48
CA GLY A 312 -21.35 17.15 -35.15
C GLY A 312 -20.41 15.94 -35.03
N LEU A 313 -19.30 15.94 -35.79
CA LEU A 313 -18.24 14.92 -35.68
C LEU A 313 -17.12 15.35 -34.70
N GLY A 314 -17.04 16.64 -34.37
CA GLY A 314 -16.01 17.18 -33.47
C GLY A 314 -14.67 17.44 -34.18
N ASP A 315 -13.59 17.48 -33.38
CA ASP A 315 -12.23 17.67 -33.87
C ASP A 315 -11.68 16.36 -34.45
N LEU A 316 -11.44 16.34 -35.77
CA LEU A 316 -10.87 15.22 -36.51
C LEU A 316 -9.50 15.57 -37.12
N ARG A 317 -8.83 16.62 -36.64
CA ARG A 317 -7.56 17.09 -37.22
C ARG A 317 -6.40 16.11 -37.04
N ASN A 318 -6.57 15.08 -36.21
CA ASN A 318 -5.66 13.94 -36.15
C ASN A 318 -5.70 13.03 -37.40
N LEU A 319 -6.73 13.15 -38.24
CA LEU A 319 -6.88 12.37 -39.47
C LEU A 319 -6.37 13.13 -40.70
N THR A 320 -6.07 12.41 -41.78
CA THR A 320 -5.76 13.03 -43.09
C THR A 320 -6.97 13.78 -43.65
N PHE A 321 -6.75 14.74 -44.54
CA PHE A 321 -7.81 15.52 -45.17
C PHE A 321 -8.82 14.63 -45.91
N SER A 322 -8.32 13.59 -46.59
CA SER A 322 -9.16 12.61 -47.27
C SER A 322 -10.03 11.80 -46.31
N GLU A 323 -9.49 11.43 -45.14
CA GLU A 323 -10.24 10.72 -44.10
C GLU A 323 -11.30 11.62 -43.45
N GLN A 324 -10.96 12.87 -43.11
CA GLN A 324 -11.91 13.84 -42.56
C GLN A 324 -13.10 14.05 -43.52
N LEU A 325 -12.83 14.28 -44.81
CA LEU A 325 -13.88 14.44 -45.83
C LEU A 325 -14.73 13.19 -45.99
N LYS A 326 -14.15 11.99 -45.87
CA LYS A 326 -14.88 10.73 -45.90
C LYS A 326 -15.85 10.61 -44.72
N GLU A 327 -15.41 10.97 -43.51
CA GLU A 327 -16.28 10.95 -42.32
C GLU A 327 -17.43 11.97 -42.44
N VAL A 328 -17.15 13.19 -42.92
CA VAL A 328 -18.20 14.18 -43.24
C VAL A 328 -19.21 13.60 -44.24
N LYS A 329 -18.72 12.98 -45.32
CA LYS A 329 -19.59 12.38 -46.33
C LYS A 329 -20.45 11.23 -45.78
N ASN A 330 -19.93 10.44 -44.86
CA ASN A 330 -20.68 9.34 -44.24
C ASN A 330 -21.77 9.82 -43.28
N LYS A 331 -21.63 11.04 -42.75
CA LYS A 331 -22.55 11.64 -41.78
C LYS A 331 -23.74 12.35 -42.43
N LEU A 332 -23.55 12.88 -43.65
CA LEU A 332 -24.56 13.57 -44.45
C LEU A 332 -25.60 12.62 -45.06
#